data_AF-A0A3B8Q1C9-F1
#
_entry.id   AF-A0A3B8Q1C9-F1
#
_cell.length_a   1.000
_cell.length_b   1.000
_cell.length_c   1.000
_cell.angle_alpha   90.00
_cell.angle_beta   90.00
_cell.angle_gamma   90.00
#
_symmetry.space_group_name_H-M   'P 1'
#
loop_
_entity.id
_entity.type
_entity.pdbx_description
1 polymer ?
#
loop_
_entity_poly.entity_id
_entity_poly.type
_entity_poly.pdbx_seq_one_letter_code
_entity_poly.pdbx_strand_id
1 'polypeptide(L)' 'MPASGPGEFVNLLDPMIQLLDAAGNVVATADNNQPDGRNALINYAVPAGAGGTYYIAIEASDATPKPTRGEYVLSQSQ' A
#
# COMPACT_ATOMS: atom_id res chain seq x y z
N MET A 1 1.72 1.14 -14.03
CA MET A 1 2.44 0.77 -12.80
C MET A 1 3.94 0.91 -13.08
N PRO A 2 4.85 0.91 -12.10
CA PRO A 2 6.26 0.75 -12.41
C PRO A 2 6.47 -0.52 -13.23
N ALA A 3 7.38 -0.53 -14.20
CA ALA A 3 7.71 -1.73 -14.98
C ALA A 3 6.55 -2.33 -15.81
N SER A 4 5.63 -1.50 -16.34
CA SER A 4 4.50 -1.94 -17.17
C SER A 4 4.72 -1.79 -18.68
N GLY A 5 5.83 -1.18 -19.11
CA GLY A 5 6.13 -0.91 -20.53
C GLY A 5 6.92 -2.02 -21.23
N PRO A 6 6.84 -2.12 -22.58
CA PRO A 6 7.69 -3.03 -23.35
C PRO A 6 9.19 -2.75 -23.10
N GLY A 7 9.95 -3.77 -22.68
CA GLY A 7 11.38 -3.66 -22.43
C GLY A 7 11.77 -3.13 -21.04
N GLU A 8 10.82 -2.88 -20.15
CA GLU A 8 11.11 -2.52 -18.76
C GLU A 8 11.58 -3.74 -17.94
N PHE A 9 12.27 -3.47 -16.82
CA PHE A 9 12.73 -4.53 -15.90
C PHE A 9 11.53 -5.25 -15.25
N VAL A 10 11.70 -6.48 -14.77
CA VAL A 10 10.62 -7.20 -14.08
C VAL A 10 10.48 -6.69 -12.65
N ASN A 11 9.39 -6.01 -12.33
CA ASN A 11 9.04 -5.66 -10.96
C ASN A 11 8.21 -6.78 -10.32
N LEU A 12 8.79 -7.49 -9.35
CA LEU A 12 8.16 -8.61 -8.66
C LEU A 12 7.46 -8.21 -7.36
N LEU A 13 7.46 -6.93 -6.98
CA LEU A 13 6.79 -6.49 -5.76
C LEU A 13 5.29 -6.75 -5.85
N ASP A 14 4.78 -7.44 -4.84
CA ASP A 14 3.37 -7.59 -4.49
C ASP A 14 3.13 -6.71 -3.24
N PRO A 15 2.72 -5.43 -3.42
CA PRO A 15 2.70 -4.47 -2.32
C PRO A 15 1.39 -4.54 -1.52
N MET A 16 1.51 -4.45 -0.20
CA MET A 16 0.40 -4.12 0.71
C MET A 16 0.63 -2.77 1.38
N ILE A 17 -0.46 -2.14 1.83
CA ILE A 17 -0.45 -0.82 2.47
C ILE A 17 -0.99 -0.96 3.89
N GLN A 18 -0.32 -0.30 4.84
CA GLN A 18 -0.85 -0.04 6.18
C GLN A 18 -0.99 1.47 6.41
N LEU A 19 -2.11 1.89 6.99
CA LEU A 19 -2.30 3.24 7.50
C LEU A 19 -2.13 3.22 9.02
N LEU A 20 -1.23 4.04 9.53
CA LEU A 20 -0.92 4.14 10.95
C LEU A 20 -1.34 5.50 11.51
N ASP A 21 -1.88 5.51 12.72
CA ASP A 21 -2.12 6.76 13.46
C ASP A 21 -0.81 7.37 14.01
N ALA A 22 -0.92 8.54 14.67
CA ALA A 22 0.24 9.25 15.20
C ALA A 22 1.00 8.49 16.29
N ALA A 23 0.38 7.50 16.94
CA ALA A 23 0.99 6.65 17.94
C ALA A 23 1.60 5.37 17.34
N GLY A 24 1.48 5.18 16.02
CA GLY A 24 1.99 4.01 15.31
C GLY A 24 1.03 2.81 15.32
N ASN A 25 -0.24 2.99 15.70
CA ASN A 25 -1.22 1.90 15.62
C ASN A 25 -1.72 1.77 14.18
N VAL A 26 -1.84 0.53 13.69
CA VAL A 26 -2.46 0.25 12.40
C VAL A 26 -3.98 0.47 12.50
N VAL A 27 -4.52 1.39 11.70
CA VAL A 27 -5.94 1.72 11.67
C VAL A 27 -6.65 1.25 10.41
N ALA A 28 -5.90 0.89 9.36
CA ALA A 28 -6.41 0.26 8.15
C ALA A 28 -5.29 -0.49 7.41
N THR A 29 -5.65 -1.55 6.68
CA THR A 29 -4.76 -2.28 5.78
C THR A 29 -5.45 -2.52 4.43
N ALA A 30 -4.66 -2.67 3.37
CA ALA A 30 -5.14 -3.11 2.07
C ALA A 30 -4.07 -3.96 1.37
N ASP A 31 -4.53 -5.01 0.70
CA ASP A 31 -3.71 -5.92 -0.10
C ASP A 31 -4.54 -6.36 -1.31
N ASN A 32 -3.99 -6.17 -2.52
CA ASN A 32 -4.56 -6.65 -3.79
C ASN A 32 -6.06 -6.35 -4.01
N ASN A 33 -6.55 -5.24 -3.45
CA ASN A 33 -7.97 -4.89 -3.45
C ASN A 33 -8.40 -4.01 -4.64
N GLN A 34 -7.53 -3.80 -5.61
CA GLN A 34 -7.84 -3.11 -6.87
C GLN A 34 -8.12 -4.10 -8.02
N PRO A 35 -8.81 -3.68 -9.10
CA PRO A 35 -9.24 -4.58 -10.18
C PRO A 35 -8.13 -5.31 -10.94
N ASP A 36 -6.89 -4.83 -10.89
CA ASP A 36 -5.75 -5.50 -11.50
C ASP A 36 -5.18 -6.63 -10.63
N GLY A 37 -5.72 -6.84 -9.42
CA GLY A 37 -5.32 -7.88 -8.49
C GLY A 37 -3.89 -7.73 -7.96
N ARG A 38 -3.30 -6.55 -8.10
CA ARG A 38 -1.92 -6.25 -7.67
C ARG A 38 -1.82 -4.95 -6.88
N ASN A 39 -2.65 -3.97 -7.21
CA ASN A 39 -2.65 -2.69 -6.50
C ASN A 39 -3.49 -2.74 -5.23
N ALA A 40 -3.06 -1.95 -4.24
CA ALA A 40 -3.76 -1.75 -2.98
C ALA A 40 -4.23 -0.29 -2.85
N LEU A 41 -5.42 -0.10 -2.28
CA LEU A 41 -6.03 1.20 -2.02
C LEU A 41 -6.69 1.20 -0.64
N ILE A 42 -6.43 2.24 0.15
CA ILE A 42 -7.14 2.51 1.40
C ILE A 42 -8.03 3.75 1.20
N ASN A 43 -9.33 3.58 1.39
CA ASN A 43 -10.28 4.69 1.55
C ASN A 43 -10.62 4.79 3.04
N TYR A 44 -10.07 5.81 3.72
CA TYR A 44 -10.21 5.95 5.17
C TYR A 44 -10.89 7.26 5.53
N ALA A 45 -11.99 7.16 6.28
CA ALA A 45 -12.64 8.30 6.90
C ALA A 45 -12.09 8.49 8.32
N VAL A 46 -11.41 9.61 8.56
CA VAL A 46 -10.86 9.94 9.89
C VAL A 46 -12.01 10.08 10.90
N PRO A 47 -12.03 9.30 11.99
CA PRO A 47 -13.06 9.42 13.02
C PRO A 47 -13.09 10.81 13.66
N ALA A 48 -14.27 11.21 14.14
CA ALA A 48 -14.42 12.49 14.84
C ALA A 48 -13.49 12.54 16.07
N GLY A 49 -12.70 13.61 16.17
CA GLY A 49 -11.71 13.78 17.25
C GLY A 49 -10.40 13.01 17.06
N ALA A 50 -10.25 12.20 16.00
CA ALA A 50 -9.01 11.50 15.66
C ALA A 50 -8.17 12.23 14.59
N GLY A 51 -8.45 13.50 14.33
CA GLY A 51 -7.64 14.31 13.42
C GLY A 51 -6.18 14.39 13.89
N GLY A 52 -5.23 14.38 12.96
CA GLY A 52 -3.82 14.38 13.30
C GLY A 52 -2.94 13.88 12.18
N THR A 53 -1.70 13.53 12.53
CA THR A 53 -0.75 12.93 11.59
C THR A 53 -1.05 11.45 11.43
N TYR A 54 -1.02 11.00 10.19
CA TYR A 54 -1.06 9.58 9.83
C TYR A 54 0.18 9.24 9.01
N TYR A 55 0.62 8.00 9.11
CA TYR A 55 1.75 7.47 8.36
C TYR A 55 1.27 6.36 7.44
N ILE A 56 1.87 6.27 6.25
CA ILE A 56 1.63 5.19 5.31
C ILE A 56 2.87 4.31 5.30
N ALA A 57 2.71 3.03 5.62
CA ALA A 57 3.74 2.02 5.42
C ALA A 57 3.42 1.19 4.18
N ILE A 58 4.43 1.01 3.33
CA ILE A 58 4.38 0.12 2.17
C ILE A 58 5.24 -1.09 2.48
N GLU A 59 4.62 -2.27 2.41
CA GLU A 59 5.26 -3.55 2.72
C GLU A 59 5.04 -4.55 1.59
N ALA A 60 5.82 -5.64 1.60
CA ALA A 60 5.50 -6.78 0.75
C ALA A 60 4.33 -7.55 1.37
N SER A 61 3.38 -7.99 0.54
CA SER A 61 2.22 -8.77 0.97
C SER A 61 2.64 -10.02 1.76
N ASP A 62 1.97 -10.24 2.89
CA ASP A 62 2.12 -11.41 3.74
C ASP A 62 1.38 -12.65 3.17
N ALA A 63 0.57 -12.47 2.13
CA ALA A 63 -0.07 -13.56 1.39
C ALA A 63 0.92 -14.34 0.50
N THR A 64 2.14 -13.83 0.34
CA THR A 64 3.21 -14.49 -0.42
C THR A 64 4.06 -15.41 0.49
N PRO A 65 4.48 -16.61 0.03
CA PRO A 65 5.30 -17.52 0.85
C PRO A 65 6.67 -16.96 1.24
N LYS A 66 7.15 -15.94 0.51
CA LYS A 66 8.41 -15.23 0.75
C LYS A 66 8.21 -13.76 0.39
N PRO A 67 8.76 -12.81 1.18
CA PRO A 67 8.66 -11.39 0.85
C PRO A 67 9.14 -11.09 -0.56
N THR A 68 8.32 -10.37 -1.31
CA THR A 68 8.66 -9.86 -2.64
C THR A 68 9.38 -8.52 -2.55
N ARG A 69 10.00 -8.08 -3.66
CA ARG A 69 10.77 -6.84 -3.71
C ARG A 69 10.64 -6.18 -5.07
N GLY A 70 10.78 -4.87 -5.09
CA GLY A 70 10.78 -4.08 -6.30
C GLY A 70 10.38 -2.65 -6.01
N GLU A 71 9.89 -1.97 -7.04
CA GLU A 71 9.55 -0.55 -6.99
C GLU A 71 8.05 -0.35 -6.78
N TYR A 72 7.68 0.78 -6.19
CA TYR A 72 6.29 1.18 -6.03
C TYR A 72 6.12 2.66 -6.38
N VAL A 73 4.89 3.04 -6.70
CA VAL A 73 4.44 4.43 -6.73
C VAL A 73 3.34 4.56 -5.69
N LEU A 74 3.46 5.57 -4.83
CA LEU A 74 2.45 5.93 -3.87
C LEU A 74 1.75 7.22 -4.33
N SER A 75 0.43 7.16 -4.45
CA SER A 75 -0.42 8.34 -4.67
C SER A 75 -1.35 8.53 -3.48
N GLN A 76 -1.46 9.75 -2.99
CA GLN A 76 -2.36 10.13 -1.91
C GLN A 76 -3.24 11.29 -2.36
N SER A 77 -4.52 11.25 -1.94
CA SER A 77 -5.45 12.37 -2.00
C SER A 77 -6.12 12.53 -0.64
N GLN A 78 -6.37 13.78 -0.23
CA GLN A 78 -7.17 14.14 0.94
C GLN A 78 -8.59 14.47 0.52
#